data_AF-A0A0D0DSS9-F1
#
_entry.id   AF-A0A0D0DSS9-F1
#
_cell.length_a   1.000
_cell.length_b   1.000
_cell.length_c   1.000
_cell.angle_alpha   90.00
_cell.angle_beta   90.00
_cell.angle_gamma   90.00
#
_symmetry.space_group_name_H-M   'P 1'
#
loop_
_entity.id
_entity.type
_entity.pdbx_description
1 polymer ?
#
loop_
_entity_poly.entity_id
_entity_poly.type
_entity_poly.pdbx_seq_one_letter_code
_entity_poly.pdbx_strand_id
1 'polypeptide(L)' 'MVHPSSKRAKRPPVTLDALTLLQQGLNLSDPFDASAWTVASLAFWSCCRLDY' A
#
# COMPACT_ATOMS: atom_id res chain seq x y z
N MET A 1 -1.58 10.93 17.34
CA MET A 1 -2.73 11.84 17.56
C MET A 1 -3.76 11.59 16.47
N VAL A 2 -4.89 10.94 16.81
CA VAL A 2 -6.03 10.77 15.90
C VAL A 2 -6.96 11.98 16.06
N HIS A 3 -7.27 12.68 14.98
CA HIS A 3 -8.26 13.75 15.05
C HIS A 3 -9.64 13.13 15.36
N PRO A 4 -10.40 13.66 16.35
CA PRO A 4 -11.72 13.14 16.72
C PRO A 4 -12.79 13.29 15.62
N SER A 5 -12.44 13.90 14.48
CA SER A 5 -13.31 14.06 13.32
C SER A 5 -13.10 12.98 12.24
N SER A 6 -12.22 12.00 12.44
CA SER A 6 -12.11 10.87 11.51
C SER A 6 -13.21 9.83 11.80
N LYS A 7 -14.42 10.09 11.29
CA LYS A 7 -15.56 9.15 11.33
C LYS A 7 -15.44 8.01 10.31
N ARG A 8 -14.34 7.93 9.55
CA ARG A 8 -14.13 6.88 8.55
C ARG A 8 -13.83 5.58 9.28
N ALA A 9 -14.63 4.55 9.00
CA ALA A 9 -14.32 3.19 9.40
C ALA A 9 -12.86 2.87 9.04
N LYS A 10 -12.13 2.24 9.97
CA LYS A 10 -10.75 1.81 9.75
C LYS A 10 -10.76 0.99 8.46
N ARG A 11 -10.14 1.50 7.40
CA ARG A 11 -10.04 0.75 6.15
C ARG A 11 -9.39 -0.59 6.49
N PRO A 12 -9.86 -1.71 5.93
CA PRO A 12 -9.16 -2.97 6.12
C PRO A 12 -7.70 -2.73 5.76
N PRO A 13 -6.74 -3.18 6.60
CA PRO A 13 -5.34 -3.02 6.29
C PRO A 13 -5.12 -3.57 4.88
N VAL A 14 -4.46 -2.79 4.02
CA VAL A 14 -3.94 -3.33 2.75
C VAL A 14 -3.24 -4.62 3.14
N THR A 15 -3.74 -5.74 2.64
CA THR A 15 -3.18 -7.04 3.02
C THR A 15 -2.01 -7.30 2.08
N LEU A 16 -1.00 -8.05 2.54
CA LEU A 16 0.08 -8.52 1.65
C LEU A 16 -0.48 -9.20 0.39
N ASP A 17 -1.63 -9.86 0.52
CA ASP A 17 -2.40 -10.47 -0.57
C ASP A 17 -2.76 -9.47 -1.68
N ALA A 18 -3.16 -8.26 -1.31
CA ALA A 18 -3.47 -7.19 -2.26
C ALA A 18 -2.21 -6.67 -2.96
N LEU A 19 -1.06 -6.65 -2.27
CA LEU A 19 0.23 -6.35 -2.88
C LEU A 19 0.62 -7.46 -3.87
N THR A 20 0.52 -8.73 -3.51
CA THR A 20 0.86 -9.83 -4.41
C THR A 20 -0.03 -9.87 -5.64
N LEU A 21 -1.34 -9.60 -5.51
CA LEU A 21 -2.24 -9.47 -6.65
C LEU A 21 -1.88 -8.29 -7.56
N LEU A 22 -1.48 -7.15 -6.97
CA LEU A 22 -0.99 -6.01 -7.73
C LEU A 22 0.28 -6.38 -8.52
N GLN A 23 1.22 -7.08 -7.88
CA GLN A 23 2.47 -7.52 -8.51
C GLN A 23 2.21 -8.43 -9.72
N GLN A 24 1.27 -9.36 -9.59
CA GLN A 24 0.93 -10.31 -10.65
C GLN A 24 0.31 -9.63 -11.87
N GLY A 25 -0.33 -8.48 -11.69
CA GLY A 25 -0.92 -7.68 -12.78
C GLY A 25 0.06 -6.68 -13.41
N LEU A 26 1.25 -6.49 -12.85
CA LEU A 26 2.23 -5.50 -13.29
C LEU A 26 3.34 -6.16 -14.13
N ASN A 27 3.75 -5.50 -15.21
CA ASN A 27 4.91 -5.94 -15.98
C ASN A 27 6.20 -5.32 -15.41
N LEU A 28 6.90 -6.05 -14.55
CA LEU A 28 8.15 -5.55 -13.94
C LEU A 28 9.31 -5.32 -14.95
N SER A 29 9.16 -5.75 -16.20
CA SER A 29 10.10 -5.40 -17.28
C SER A 29 9.85 -4.00 -17.84
N ASP A 30 8.66 -3.43 -17.61
CA ASP A 30 8.34 -2.06 -17.99
C ASP A 30 8.72 -1.10 -16.84
N PRO A 31 9.49 -0.04 -17.12
CA PRO A 31 9.97 0.88 -16.08
C PRO A 31 8.84 1.65 -15.39
N PHE A 32 7.70 1.87 -16.06
CA PHE A 32 6.55 2.54 -15.46
C PHE A 32 5.87 1.63 -14.44
N ASP A 33 5.57 0.38 -14.82
CA ASP A 33 4.99 -0.62 -13.93
C ASP A 33 5.92 -0.96 -12.75
N ALA A 34 7.23 -1.05 -12.98
CA ALA A 34 8.22 -1.25 -11.92
C ALA A 34 8.23 -0.07 -10.91
N SER A 35 8.10 1.17 -11.40
CA SER A 35 8.02 2.34 -10.52
C SER A 35 6.74 2.34 -9.67
N ALA A 36 5.60 1.95 -10.26
CA ALA A 36 4.32 1.82 -9.56
C ALA A 36 4.39 0.75 -8.45
N TRP A 37 5.03 -0.39 -8.73
CA TRP A 37 5.27 -1.43 -7.74
C TRP A 37 6.10 -0.94 -6.54
N THR A 38 7.15 -0.16 -6.82
CA THR A 38 8.07 0.37 -5.82
C THR A 38 7.34 1.37 -4.90
N VAL A 39 6.56 2.28 -5.48
CA VAL A 39 5.76 3.27 -4.72
C VAL A 39 4.68 2.60 -3.89
N ALA A 40 3.97 1.60 -4.43
CA ALA A 40 2.95 0.85 -3.70
C ALA A 40 3.55 0.12 -2.50
N SER A 41 4.71 -0.52 -2.70
CA SER A 41 5.45 -1.20 -1.63
C SER A 41 5.92 -0.21 -0.56
N LEU A 42 6.52 0.91 -0.94
CA LEU A 42 6.97 1.94 -0.01
C LEU A 42 5.80 2.53 0.79
N ALA A 43 4.68 2.83 0.14
CA ALA A 43 3.49 3.35 0.81
C ALA A 43 2.93 2.34 1.81
N PHE A 44 2.90 1.05 1.46
CA PHE A 44 2.46 -0.02 2.35
C PHE A 44 3.36 -0.12 3.59
N TRP A 45 4.67 -0.27 3.42
CA TRP A 45 5.60 -0.41 4.54
C TRP A 45 5.70 0.86 5.39
N SER A 46 5.62 2.04 4.78
CA SER A 46 5.61 3.32 5.49
C SER A 46 4.35 3.48 6.35
N CYS A 47 3.17 3.14 5.80
CA CYS A 47 1.92 3.23 6.54
C CYS A 47 1.80 2.16 7.64
N CYS A 48 2.27 0.93 7.38
CA CYS A 48 2.33 -0.13 8.39
C CYS A 48 3.31 0.18 9.53
N ARG A 49 4.38 0.94 9.28
CA ARG A 49 5.37 1.31 10.30
C ARG A 49 4.92 2.48 11.19
N LEU A 50 3.81 3.14 10.87
CA LEU A 50 3.26 4.27 11.65
C LEU A 50 2.36 3.81 12.82
N ASP A 51 2.22 2.50 13.03
CA ASP A 51 1.46 1.87 14.12
C ASP A 51 2.42 1.24 15.17
N TYR A 52 3.46 1.97 15.58
CA TYR A 52 4.27 1.66 16.77
C TYR A 52 4.32 2.87 17.70
#